data_AF-A0A936GYZ1-F1
#
_entry.id   AF-A0A936GYZ1-F1
#
_cell.length_a   1.000
_cell.length_b   1.000
_cell.length_c   1.000
_cell.angle_alpha   90.00
_cell.angle_beta   90.00
_cell.angle_gamma   90.00
#
_symmetry.space_group_name_H-M   'P 1'
#
loop_
_entity.id
_entity.type
_entity.pdbx_description
1 polymer ?
#
loop_
_entity_poly.entity_id
_entity_poly.type
_entity_poly.pdbx_seq_one_letter_code
_entity_poly.pdbx_strand_id
1 'polypeptide(L)'
;MKILKIILLSIALIILGFVLYIQFSWKRTYDAPYPEIKASTDSAVIARGRYLAYSIAHCASCHGPGDRVEETLAGAELPMSGGMELELPGLVLIRFPNITPDKETGIGKLTDAQLARSLRHSVGYDGRPLMPFMPFQEMSDEDLTAVISFLRTQPAVSNNVAPLKYTFLGKALLAFGMLKPEGPKNTPPKSMERAPTAAYGKYLAYSVGNCIGCHTEMNNQGQFVGQDFAGGAYFAPDNLTKGYSFVSPNLTPDPTTGVMANWTQEEFISRLKSGRVHQRSPMPWEFVAKMDTVDLVALYQFLSGLKPVVRKVEKTVFKPGEKYTK
;
A
#
# COMPACT_ATOMS: atom_id res chain seq x y z
N MET A 1 29.04 45.36 -15.87
CA MET A 1 29.48 44.64 -14.64
C MET A 1 28.57 44.86 -13.43
N LYS A 2 28.15 46.09 -13.08
CA LYS A 2 27.27 46.34 -11.90
C LYS A 2 25.90 45.64 -11.98
N ILE A 3 25.22 45.74 -13.13
CA ILE A 3 23.91 45.10 -13.35
C ILE A 3 23.99 43.58 -13.21
N LEU A 4 25.01 42.95 -13.81
CA LEU A 4 25.23 41.52 -13.68
C LEU A 4 25.44 41.08 -12.23
N LYS A 5 26.21 41.85 -11.43
CA LYS A 5 26.39 41.57 -10.00
C LYS A 5 25.08 41.66 -9.22
N ILE A 6 24.23 42.65 -9.52
CA ILE A 6 22.92 42.81 -8.87
C ILE A 6 21.99 41.64 -9.23
N ILE A 7 21.96 41.23 -10.51
CA ILE A 7 21.19 40.07 -10.96
C ILE A 7 21.65 38.80 -10.24
N LEU A 8 22.96 38.53 -10.21
CA LEU A 8 23.50 37.35 -9.55
C LEU A 8 23.21 37.34 -8.04
N LEU A 9 23.34 38.49 -7.35
CA LEU A 9 23.00 38.61 -5.94
C LEU A 9 21.50 38.36 -5.69
N SER A 10 20.63 38.90 -6.55
CA SER A 10 19.18 38.71 -6.44
C SER A 10 18.80 37.25 -6.63
N ILE A 11 19.37 36.58 -7.63
CA ILE A 11 19.17 35.14 -7.86
C ILE A 11 19.66 34.34 -6.65
N ALA A 12 20.83 34.67 -6.09
CA ALA A 12 21.36 33.99 -4.91
C ALA A 12 20.44 34.14 -3.69
N LEU A 13 19.89 35.34 -3.46
CA LEU A 13 18.94 35.59 -2.37
C LEU A 13 17.62 34.83 -2.57
N ILE A 14 17.11 34.74 -3.81
CA ILE A 14 15.91 33.95 -4.13
C ILE A 14 16.16 32.47 -3.88
N ILE A 15 17.29 31.93 -4.34
CA ILE A 15 17.67 30.52 -4.11
C ILE A 15 17.81 30.25 -2.62
N LEU A 16 18.48 31.14 -1.88
CA LEU A 16 18.63 31.02 -0.43
C LEU A 16 17.25 31.04 0.26
N GLY A 17 16.38 31.98 -0.09
CA GLY A 17 15.02 32.06 0.43
C GLY A 17 14.21 30.79 0.15
N PHE A 18 14.32 30.25 -1.07
CA PHE A 18 13.67 28.99 -1.47
C PHE A 18 14.18 27.78 -0.67
N VAL A 19 15.49 27.65 -0.52
CA VAL A 19 16.11 26.57 0.27
C VAL A 19 15.71 26.67 1.73
N LEU A 20 15.77 27.87 2.32
CA LEU A 20 15.35 28.09 3.71
C LEU A 20 13.87 27.76 3.89
N TYR A 21 12.99 28.24 3.00
CA TYR A 21 11.57 27.91 3.03
C TYR A 21 11.34 26.40 3.07
N ILE A 22 12.02 25.63 2.19
CA ILE A 22 11.89 24.17 2.16
C ILE A 22 12.38 23.57 3.48
N GLN A 23 13.56 23.95 3.99
CA GLN A 23 14.12 23.37 5.22
C GLN A 23 13.24 23.62 6.46
N PHE A 24 12.55 24.75 6.52
CA PHE A 24 11.66 25.08 7.64
C PHE A 24 10.22 24.60 7.46
N SER A 25 9.75 24.40 6.21
CA SER A 25 8.33 24.13 5.94
C SER A 25 8.02 22.69 5.54
N TRP A 26 9.02 21.83 5.29
CA TRP A 26 8.76 20.45 4.82
C TRP A 26 8.15 19.53 5.88
N LYS A 27 8.34 19.82 7.17
CA LYS A 27 7.76 19.04 8.29
C LYS A 27 6.34 19.51 8.63
N ARG A 28 5.46 19.59 7.63
CA ARG A 28 4.06 19.95 7.85
C ARG A 28 3.38 18.87 8.70
N THR A 29 2.57 19.31 9.66
CA THR A 29 1.68 18.44 10.43
C THR A 29 0.24 18.61 9.94
N TYR A 30 -0.52 17.54 10.03
CA TYR A 30 -1.92 17.46 9.64
C TYR A 30 -2.72 17.01 10.84
N ASP A 31 -3.89 17.61 11.01
CA ASP A 31 -4.86 17.16 11.98
C ASP A 31 -5.89 16.26 11.29
N ALA A 32 -6.34 15.24 12.01
CA ALA A 32 -7.37 14.32 11.58
C ALA A 32 -8.04 13.69 12.80
N PRO A 33 -9.33 13.30 12.68
CA PRO A 33 -10.05 12.65 13.76
C PRO A 33 -9.33 11.41 14.29
N TYR A 34 -9.58 11.13 15.57
CA TYR A 34 -9.19 9.88 16.20
C TYR A 34 -10.41 8.95 16.20
N PRO A 35 -10.43 7.90 15.36
CA PRO A 35 -11.54 6.95 15.37
C PRO A 35 -11.68 6.30 16.74
N GLU A 36 -12.92 6.05 17.18
CA GLU A 36 -13.24 5.39 18.45
C GLU A 36 -13.04 3.86 18.38
N ILE A 37 -11.86 3.45 17.93
CA ILE A 37 -11.45 2.05 17.82
C ILE A 37 -10.67 1.67 19.07
N LYS A 38 -11.00 0.50 19.62
CA LYS A 38 -10.30 -0.10 20.77
C LYS A 38 -9.97 -1.54 20.47
N ALA A 39 -8.75 -1.97 20.78
CA ALA A 39 -8.36 -3.35 20.66
C ALA A 39 -9.27 -4.25 21.51
N SER A 40 -9.66 -5.38 20.95
CA SER A 40 -10.39 -6.44 21.62
C SER A 40 -9.43 -7.52 22.11
N THR A 41 -9.77 -8.16 23.22
CA THR A 41 -9.09 -9.36 23.72
C THR A 41 -9.77 -10.65 23.26
N ASP A 42 -10.86 -10.55 22.49
CA ASP A 42 -11.55 -11.71 21.91
C ASP A 42 -10.64 -12.42 20.89
N SER A 43 -10.43 -13.72 21.10
CA SER A 43 -9.59 -14.56 20.24
C SER A 43 -10.06 -14.61 18.78
N ALA A 44 -11.37 -14.54 18.52
CA ALA A 44 -11.91 -14.54 17.16
C ALA A 44 -11.59 -13.23 16.43
N VAL A 45 -11.68 -12.10 17.14
CA VAL A 45 -11.30 -10.78 16.61
C VAL A 45 -9.79 -10.70 16.34
N ILE A 46 -8.98 -11.23 17.25
CA ILE A 46 -7.52 -11.32 17.06
C ILE A 46 -7.18 -12.24 15.87
N ALA A 47 -7.84 -13.38 15.74
CA ALA A 47 -7.62 -14.31 14.63
C ALA A 47 -7.98 -13.66 13.28
N ARG A 48 -9.08 -12.88 13.21
CA ARG A 48 -9.44 -12.09 12.04
C ARG A 48 -8.37 -11.06 11.69
N GLY A 49 -7.83 -10.35 12.69
CA GLY A 49 -6.75 -9.39 12.49
C GLY A 49 -5.48 -10.02 11.95
N ARG A 50 -5.09 -11.18 12.50
CA ARG A 50 -3.96 -11.99 12.02
C ARG A 50 -4.16 -12.40 10.57
N TYR A 51 -5.34 -12.92 10.24
CA TYR A 51 -5.70 -13.30 8.88
C TYR A 51 -5.53 -12.11 7.92
N LEU A 52 -6.11 -10.95 8.22
CA LEU A 52 -6.00 -9.77 7.35
C LEU A 52 -4.54 -9.34 7.17
N ALA A 53 -3.79 -9.19 8.27
CA ALA A 53 -2.41 -8.68 8.24
C ALA A 53 -1.43 -9.58 7.49
N TYR A 54 -1.61 -10.91 7.54
CA TYR A 54 -0.76 -11.89 6.84
C TYR A 54 -1.36 -12.43 5.54
N SER A 55 -2.52 -11.92 5.09
CA SER A 55 -3.10 -12.26 3.78
C SER A 55 -3.44 -10.99 2.99
N ILE A 56 -4.72 -10.72 2.73
CA ILE A 56 -5.18 -9.72 1.78
C ILE A 56 -4.74 -8.29 2.12
N ALA A 57 -4.65 -7.89 3.40
CA ALA A 57 -4.16 -6.55 3.77
C ALA A 57 -2.64 -6.45 3.71
N HIS A 58 -1.94 -7.58 3.60
CA HIS A 58 -0.51 -7.72 3.32
C HIS A 58 0.40 -6.79 4.15
N CYS A 59 0.03 -6.47 5.40
CA CYS A 59 0.80 -5.57 6.26
C CYS A 59 2.24 -6.06 6.45
N ALA A 60 2.41 -7.38 6.61
CA ALA A 60 3.71 -8.00 6.77
C ALA A 60 4.60 -7.89 5.53
N SER A 61 4.06 -7.69 4.32
CA SER A 61 4.89 -7.55 3.11
C SER A 61 5.75 -6.28 3.13
N CYS A 62 5.36 -5.28 3.94
CA CYS A 62 6.10 -4.04 4.12
C CYS A 62 6.71 -3.95 5.53
N HIS A 63 5.98 -4.37 6.56
CA HIS A 63 6.40 -4.23 7.96
C HIS A 63 7.12 -5.45 8.54
N GLY A 64 7.36 -6.51 7.76
CA GLY A 64 8.22 -7.62 8.18
C GLY A 64 9.69 -7.22 8.42
N PRO A 65 10.49 -8.14 8.97
CA PRO A 65 11.91 -7.93 9.28
C PRO A 65 12.75 -7.63 8.03
N GLY A 66 13.44 -6.49 8.02
CA GLY A 66 14.31 -6.05 6.92
C GLY A 66 15.54 -6.92 6.68
N ASP A 67 15.99 -7.69 7.67
CA ASP A 67 17.07 -8.69 7.56
C ASP A 67 16.59 -10.05 7.04
N ARG A 68 15.27 -10.26 6.94
CA ARG A 68 14.62 -11.50 6.48
C ARG A 68 13.56 -11.25 5.41
N VAL A 69 13.87 -10.34 4.48
CA VAL A 69 12.97 -9.94 3.38
C VAL A 69 12.57 -11.14 2.52
N GLU A 70 13.51 -12.00 2.14
CA GLU A 70 13.23 -13.15 1.26
C GLU A 70 12.25 -14.14 1.91
N GLU A 71 12.38 -14.39 3.22
CA GLU A 71 11.44 -15.24 3.95
C GLU A 71 10.05 -14.60 4.02
N THR A 72 9.98 -13.28 4.26
CA THR A 72 8.71 -12.55 4.28
C THR A 72 8.03 -12.56 2.90
N LEU A 73 8.78 -12.36 1.83
CA LEU A 73 8.27 -12.40 0.44
C LEU A 73 7.88 -13.82 -0.01
N ALA A 74 8.43 -14.85 0.63
CA ALA A 74 8.00 -16.24 0.50
C ALA A 74 6.78 -16.59 1.37
N GLY A 75 6.21 -15.60 2.07
CA GLY A 75 5.02 -15.77 2.89
C GLY A 75 5.29 -16.30 4.30
N ALA A 76 6.52 -16.24 4.82
CA ALA A 76 6.77 -16.58 6.22
C ALA A 76 6.01 -15.63 7.15
N GLU A 77 5.40 -16.18 8.20
CA GLU A 77 4.73 -15.38 9.22
C GLU A 77 5.74 -14.95 10.29
N LEU A 78 6.41 -13.84 10.02
CA LEU A 78 7.37 -13.23 10.94
C LEU A 78 6.72 -12.04 11.66
N PRO A 79 7.09 -11.76 12.92
CA PRO A 79 6.63 -10.55 13.62
C PRO A 79 6.96 -9.31 12.78
N MET A 80 6.05 -8.34 12.76
CA MET A 80 6.18 -7.14 11.91
C MET A 80 7.14 -6.11 12.53
N SER A 81 8.40 -6.50 12.68
CA SER A 81 9.47 -5.75 13.32
C SER A 81 10.06 -4.63 12.46
N GLY A 82 9.60 -4.48 11.22
CA GLY A 82 10.03 -3.44 10.29
C GLY A 82 11.47 -3.58 9.80
N GLY A 83 11.93 -2.54 9.11
CA GLY A 83 13.28 -2.44 8.55
C GLY A 83 13.38 -2.72 7.05
N MET A 84 12.29 -3.14 6.40
CA MET A 84 12.27 -3.17 4.93
C MET A 84 12.42 -1.77 4.35
N GLU A 85 13.06 -1.70 3.17
CA GLU A 85 13.30 -0.45 2.48
C GLU A 85 12.60 -0.44 1.11
N LEU A 86 12.00 0.70 0.76
CA LEU A 86 11.47 0.98 -0.58
C LEU A 86 12.02 2.32 -1.05
N GLU A 87 12.72 2.32 -2.17
CA GLU A 87 13.23 3.54 -2.78
C GLU A 87 12.23 4.07 -3.81
N LEU A 88 11.79 5.32 -3.63
CA LEU A 88 11.13 6.09 -4.68
C LEU A 88 12.18 6.98 -5.34
N PRO A 89 12.62 6.67 -6.57
CA PRO A 89 13.77 7.30 -7.20
C PRO A 89 13.73 8.83 -7.14
N GLY A 90 14.79 9.43 -6.61
CA GLY A 90 14.93 10.88 -6.52
C GLY A 90 14.05 11.58 -5.47
N LEU A 91 13.16 10.88 -4.77
CA LEU A 91 12.20 11.47 -3.82
C LEU A 91 12.49 11.07 -2.37
N VAL A 92 12.47 9.78 -2.07
CA VAL A 92 12.50 9.28 -0.68
C VAL A 92 12.95 7.83 -0.62
N LEU A 93 13.80 7.52 0.37
CA LEU A 93 14.03 6.16 0.83
C LEU A 93 13.14 5.88 2.03
N ILE A 94 12.13 5.05 1.81
CA ILE A 94 11.16 4.65 2.83
C ILE A 94 11.76 3.51 3.64
N ARG A 95 11.62 3.60 4.96
CA ARG A 95 11.92 2.52 5.89
C ARG A 95 10.65 2.22 6.67
N PHE A 96 10.14 1.00 6.53
CA PHE A 96 8.90 0.64 7.19
C PHE A 96 9.14 0.41 8.69
N PRO A 97 8.39 1.10 9.58
CA PRO A 97 8.64 1.04 11.01
C PRO A 97 8.25 -0.32 11.60
N ASN A 98 8.82 -0.60 12.78
CA ASN A 98 8.39 -1.68 13.64
C ASN A 98 6.96 -1.42 14.14
N ILE A 99 6.04 -2.34 13.87
CA ILE A 99 4.64 -2.28 14.34
C ILE A 99 4.28 -3.42 15.29
N THR A 100 5.28 -4.07 15.88
CA THR A 100 5.08 -4.97 17.03
C THR A 100 4.74 -4.17 18.29
N PRO A 101 4.16 -4.80 19.34
CA PRO A 101 3.80 -4.09 20.57
C PRO A 101 5.00 -3.73 21.46
N ASP A 102 6.23 -3.81 20.93
CA ASP A 102 7.42 -3.33 21.62
C ASP A 102 7.26 -1.85 22.05
N LYS A 103 7.62 -1.54 23.30
CA LYS A 103 7.35 -0.22 23.90
C LYS A 103 8.37 0.83 23.48
N GLU A 104 9.59 0.45 23.14
CA GLU A 104 10.67 1.39 22.87
C GLU A 104 10.83 1.69 21.39
N THR A 105 10.67 0.67 20.55
CA THR A 105 10.92 0.76 19.10
C THR A 105 9.69 0.49 18.26
N GLY A 106 8.63 -0.06 18.84
CA GLY A 106 7.36 -0.41 18.17
C GLY A 106 6.20 0.51 18.53
N ILE A 107 4.97 -0.04 18.43
CA ILE A 107 3.71 0.68 18.67
C ILE A 107 3.23 0.59 20.12
N GLY A 108 3.99 -0.03 21.02
CA GLY A 108 3.55 -0.38 22.38
C GLY A 108 3.11 0.81 23.25
N LYS A 109 3.60 2.03 22.96
CA LYS A 109 3.23 3.27 23.66
C LYS A 109 2.09 4.06 22.98
N LEU A 110 1.75 3.73 21.73
CA LEU A 110 0.69 4.42 21.00
C LEU A 110 -0.67 3.95 21.49
N THR A 111 -1.68 4.81 21.45
CA THR A 111 -3.08 4.45 21.72
C THR A 111 -3.72 3.81 20.50
N ASP A 112 -4.80 3.03 20.69
CA ASP A 112 -5.52 2.41 19.57
C ASP A 112 -6.11 3.47 18.62
N ALA A 113 -6.59 4.59 19.16
CA ALA A 113 -7.11 5.70 18.37
C ALA A 113 -6.04 6.37 17.51
N GLN A 114 -4.78 6.46 17.99
CA GLN A 114 -3.65 6.94 17.18
C GLN A 114 -3.31 5.98 16.04
N LEU A 115 -3.33 4.67 16.29
CA LEU A 115 -3.11 3.65 15.26
C LEU A 115 -4.24 3.68 14.22
N ALA A 116 -5.48 3.74 14.68
CA ALA A 116 -6.66 3.84 13.84
C ALA A 116 -6.61 5.10 12.97
N ARG A 117 -6.17 6.25 13.50
CA ARG A 117 -5.97 7.47 12.71
C ARG A 117 -4.94 7.29 11.61
N SER A 118 -3.83 6.59 11.88
CA SER A 118 -2.81 6.32 10.86
C SER A 118 -3.35 5.49 9.71
N LEU A 119 -4.18 4.48 9.99
CA LEU A 119 -4.79 3.62 8.98
C LEU A 119 -5.96 4.31 8.25
N ARG A 120 -6.80 5.04 8.99
CA ARG A 120 -8.01 5.71 8.47
C ARG A 120 -7.72 6.98 7.69
N HIS A 121 -6.73 7.75 8.12
CA HIS A 121 -6.47 9.09 7.61
C HIS A 121 -5.08 9.29 7.04
N SER A 122 -4.21 8.28 7.05
CA SER A 122 -2.80 8.44 6.65
C SER A 122 -2.08 9.55 7.44
N VAL A 123 -2.47 9.76 8.70
CA VAL A 123 -1.85 10.74 9.61
C VAL A 123 -1.19 10.00 10.76
N GLY A 124 0.12 10.18 10.91
CA GLY A 124 0.92 9.59 11.98
C GLY A 124 0.47 10.06 13.36
N TYR A 125 0.88 9.35 14.41
CA TYR A 125 0.58 9.76 15.80
C TYR A 125 1.12 11.17 16.15
N ASP A 126 2.17 11.62 15.45
CA ASP A 126 2.82 12.92 15.56
C ASP A 126 2.28 13.96 14.54
N GLY A 127 1.22 13.63 13.80
CA GLY A 127 0.60 14.50 12.80
C GLY A 127 1.34 14.54 11.46
N ARG A 128 2.46 13.82 11.29
CA ARG A 128 3.13 13.77 9.98
C ARG A 128 2.24 13.07 8.94
N PRO A 129 2.32 13.47 7.66
CA PRO A 129 1.68 12.73 6.61
C PRO A 129 2.35 11.36 6.45
N LEU A 130 1.55 10.31 6.39
CA LEU A 130 1.98 9.00 5.93
C LEU A 130 1.70 8.93 4.43
N MET A 131 2.64 8.38 3.65
CA MET A 131 2.36 8.13 2.24
C MET A 131 1.20 7.11 2.15
N PRO A 132 0.18 7.36 1.31
CA PRO A 132 -1.05 6.57 1.27
C PRO A 132 -0.84 5.22 0.53
N PHE A 133 0.20 4.47 0.90
CA PHE A 133 0.40 3.08 0.46
C PHE A 133 -0.55 2.11 1.17
N MET A 134 -1.12 2.54 2.30
CA MET A 134 -2.08 1.80 3.08
C MET A 134 -3.50 2.24 2.66
N PRO A 135 -4.25 1.43 1.89
CA PRO A 135 -5.58 1.78 1.38
C PRO A 135 -6.71 1.56 2.42
N PHE A 136 -6.43 1.75 3.71
CA PHE A 136 -7.33 1.34 4.78
C PHE A 136 -8.31 2.43 5.21
N GLN A 137 -8.38 3.53 4.46
CA GLN A 137 -9.27 4.65 4.71
C GLN A 137 -10.73 4.21 4.75
N GLU A 138 -11.11 3.19 3.96
CA GLU A 138 -12.48 2.68 3.85
C GLU A 138 -12.65 1.28 4.46
N MET A 139 -11.64 0.77 5.20
CA MET A 139 -11.74 -0.51 5.91
C MET A 139 -12.84 -0.44 6.98
N SER A 140 -13.60 -1.50 7.21
CA SER A 140 -14.66 -1.47 8.23
C SER A 140 -14.08 -1.22 9.64
N ASP A 141 -14.85 -0.60 10.53
CA ASP A 141 -14.39 -0.39 11.92
C ASP A 141 -14.14 -1.73 12.64
N GLU A 142 -14.92 -2.77 12.33
CA GLU A 142 -14.73 -4.14 12.77
C GLU A 142 -13.36 -4.72 12.35
N ASP A 143 -13.03 -4.66 11.06
CA ASP A 143 -11.74 -5.17 10.56
C ASP A 143 -10.57 -4.30 11.05
N LEU A 144 -10.76 -2.99 11.20
CA LEU A 144 -9.75 -2.09 11.76
C LEU A 144 -9.47 -2.42 13.24
N THR A 145 -10.53 -2.71 14.00
CA THR A 145 -10.45 -3.23 15.37
C THR A 145 -9.70 -4.55 15.38
N ALA A 146 -10.04 -5.49 14.49
CA ALA A 146 -9.38 -6.79 14.39
C ALA A 146 -7.88 -6.65 14.12
N VAL A 147 -7.49 -5.87 13.12
CA VAL A 147 -6.08 -5.60 12.79
C VAL A 147 -5.33 -5.02 13.98
N ILE A 148 -5.85 -3.97 14.61
CA ILE A 148 -5.19 -3.35 15.78
C ILE A 148 -5.09 -4.37 16.94
N SER A 149 -6.14 -5.15 17.19
CA SER A 149 -6.13 -6.20 18.22
C SER A 149 -5.00 -7.20 17.98
N PHE A 150 -4.85 -7.67 16.75
CA PHE A 150 -3.74 -8.57 16.40
C PHE A 150 -2.37 -7.92 16.54
N LEU A 151 -2.20 -6.68 16.07
CA LEU A 151 -0.94 -5.95 16.18
C LEU A 151 -0.50 -5.76 17.64
N ARG A 152 -1.45 -5.68 18.59
CA ARG A 152 -1.17 -5.64 20.04
C ARG A 152 -0.72 -6.97 20.62
N THR A 153 -1.09 -8.09 20.00
CA THR A 153 -0.88 -9.44 20.56
C THR A 153 0.22 -10.24 19.86
N GLN A 154 0.67 -9.82 18.68
CA GLN A 154 1.83 -10.45 18.03
C GLN A 154 3.09 -10.35 18.93
N PRO A 155 4.11 -11.22 18.74
CA PRO A 155 5.34 -11.14 19.50
C PRO A 155 5.99 -9.75 19.43
N ALA A 156 6.35 -9.20 20.60
CA ALA A 156 7.13 -7.96 20.66
C ALA A 156 8.57 -8.22 20.20
N VAL A 157 9.06 -7.39 19.28
CA VAL A 157 10.46 -7.45 18.81
C VAL A 157 11.05 -6.06 18.93
N SER A 158 12.16 -5.93 19.65
CA SER A 158 12.91 -4.67 19.71
C SER A 158 13.72 -4.52 18.42
N ASN A 159 13.34 -3.55 17.59
CA ASN A 159 14.05 -3.21 16.36
C ASN A 159 13.92 -1.70 16.07
N ASN A 160 15.01 -0.95 16.29
CA ASN A 160 15.02 0.48 16.05
C ASN A 160 15.28 0.78 14.56
N VAL A 161 14.20 0.91 13.80
CA VAL A 161 14.27 1.24 12.38
C VAL A 161 14.59 2.72 12.20
N ALA A 162 15.64 3.03 11.42
CA ALA A 162 15.99 4.41 11.10
C ALA A 162 14.82 5.13 10.38
N PRO A 163 14.64 6.44 10.57
CA PRO A 163 13.62 7.18 9.85
C PRO A 163 13.79 7.11 8.33
N LEU A 164 12.67 7.27 7.61
CA LEU A 164 12.69 7.49 6.16
C LEU A 164 13.49 8.76 5.81
N LYS A 165 14.11 8.76 4.64
CA LYS A 165 15.05 9.80 4.20
C LYS A 165 14.55 10.47 2.93
N TYR A 166 14.11 11.72 3.05
CA TYR A 166 13.75 12.55 1.90
C TYR A 166 14.98 13.17 1.23
N THR A 167 14.97 13.21 -0.10
CA THR A 167 15.86 14.08 -0.88
C THR A 167 15.43 15.55 -0.76
N PHE A 168 16.22 16.48 -1.30
CA PHE A 168 15.79 17.88 -1.39
C PHE A 168 14.49 18.03 -2.19
N LEU A 169 14.35 17.29 -3.29
CA LEU A 169 13.12 17.29 -4.10
C LEU A 169 11.92 16.74 -3.30
N GLY A 170 12.10 15.63 -2.58
CA GLY A 170 11.04 15.09 -1.71
C GLY A 170 10.61 16.07 -0.61
N LYS A 171 11.57 16.75 0.03
CA LYS A 171 11.27 17.84 0.98
C LYS A 171 10.54 18.99 0.32
N ALA A 172 10.89 19.37 -0.91
CA ALA A 172 10.20 20.41 -1.64
C ALA A 172 8.73 20.04 -1.89
N LEU A 173 8.45 18.83 -2.37
CA LEU A 173 7.07 18.35 -2.59
C LEU A 173 6.23 18.41 -1.31
N LEU A 174 6.79 18.02 -0.17
CA LEU A 174 6.11 18.17 1.14
C LEU A 174 5.93 19.63 1.55
N ALA A 175 6.98 20.46 1.41
CA ALA A 175 6.95 21.87 1.76
C ALA A 175 5.89 22.65 0.96
N PHE A 176 5.61 22.24 -0.28
CA PHE A 176 4.54 22.81 -1.12
C PHE A 176 3.20 22.06 -1.01
N GLY A 177 3.11 21.03 -0.16
CA GLY A 177 1.87 20.29 0.10
C GLY A 177 1.39 19.45 -1.09
N MET A 178 2.30 19.01 -1.95
CA MET A 178 1.99 18.12 -3.08
C MET A 178 1.84 16.65 -2.65
N LEU A 179 2.40 16.29 -1.50
CA LEU A 179 2.16 15.01 -0.82
C LEU A 179 1.30 15.29 0.42
N LYS A 180 0.03 14.88 0.37
CA LYS A 180 -0.95 15.06 1.45
C LYS A 180 -1.41 13.71 1.97
N PRO A 181 -1.81 13.63 3.26
CA PRO A 181 -2.49 12.44 3.76
C PRO A 181 -3.84 12.27 3.06
N GLU A 182 -4.30 11.03 2.93
CA GLU A 182 -5.60 10.67 2.36
C GLU A 182 -6.49 10.08 3.45
N GLY A 183 -7.68 10.66 3.61
CA GLY A 183 -8.75 10.17 4.46
C GLY A 183 -9.85 9.46 3.69
N PRO A 184 -10.88 8.95 4.39
CA PRO A 184 -12.01 8.31 3.74
C PRO A 184 -12.75 9.29 2.83
N LYS A 185 -13.17 8.80 1.66
CA LYS A 185 -13.98 9.56 0.70
C LYS A 185 -15.47 9.38 0.99
N ASN A 186 -15.83 8.27 1.63
CA ASN A 186 -17.17 7.93 2.07
C ASN A 186 -17.21 7.79 3.59
N THR A 187 -18.37 7.43 4.14
CA THR A 187 -18.43 6.99 5.53
C THR A 187 -18.01 5.52 5.58
N PRO A 188 -16.91 5.17 6.28
CA PRO A 188 -16.51 3.77 6.39
C PRO A 188 -17.60 2.94 7.08
N PRO A 189 -17.83 1.69 6.64
CA PRO A 189 -18.83 0.85 7.26
C PRO A 189 -18.40 0.45 8.68
N LYS A 190 -19.36 0.33 9.60
CA LYS A 190 -19.07 -0.17 10.95
C LYS A 190 -18.63 -1.63 10.94
N SER A 191 -19.28 -2.44 10.11
CA SER A 191 -19.03 -3.87 9.97
C SER A 191 -19.20 -4.30 8.53
N MET A 192 -18.63 -5.44 8.18
CA MET A 192 -18.74 -6.04 6.86
C MET A 192 -18.97 -7.54 7.01
N GLU A 193 -20.17 -8.00 6.68
CA GLU A 193 -20.50 -9.42 6.66
C GLU A 193 -19.58 -10.20 5.71
N ARG A 194 -18.82 -11.12 6.29
CA ARG A 194 -17.98 -12.03 5.52
C ARG A 194 -18.82 -13.11 4.85
N ALA A 195 -19.12 -12.91 3.58
CA ALA A 195 -19.91 -13.82 2.77
C ALA A 195 -19.40 -13.88 1.32
N PRO A 196 -19.63 -14.97 0.57
CA PRO A 196 -19.27 -15.08 -0.84
C PRO A 196 -20.24 -14.23 -1.67
N THR A 197 -20.12 -12.90 -1.58
CA THR A 197 -20.94 -11.90 -2.27
C THR A 197 -20.06 -10.90 -3.02
N ALA A 198 -20.55 -10.38 -4.14
CA ALA A 198 -19.87 -9.31 -4.87
C ALA A 198 -19.65 -8.04 -4.02
N ALA A 199 -20.53 -7.75 -3.06
CA ALA A 199 -20.38 -6.61 -2.15
C ALA A 199 -19.15 -6.78 -1.23
N TYR A 200 -18.98 -7.97 -0.63
CA TYR A 200 -17.79 -8.28 0.17
C TYR A 200 -16.52 -8.34 -0.69
N GLY A 201 -16.61 -8.88 -1.91
CA GLY A 201 -15.50 -8.88 -2.87
C GLY A 201 -15.05 -7.47 -3.23
N LYS A 202 -15.99 -6.55 -3.47
CA LYS A 202 -15.69 -5.13 -3.69
C LYS A 202 -14.96 -4.52 -2.49
N TYR A 203 -15.46 -4.76 -1.28
CA TYR A 203 -14.82 -4.30 -0.06
C TYR A 203 -13.38 -4.80 0.06
N LEU A 204 -13.13 -6.10 -0.18
CA LEU A 204 -11.79 -6.66 -0.17
C LEU A 204 -10.89 -6.01 -1.24
N ALA A 205 -11.39 -5.85 -2.47
CA ALA A 205 -10.60 -5.33 -3.59
C ALA A 205 -10.20 -3.85 -3.43
N TYR A 206 -11.09 -3.01 -2.88
CA TYR A 206 -10.85 -1.57 -2.72
C TYR A 206 -10.26 -1.20 -1.36
N SER A 207 -10.83 -1.73 -0.28
CA SER A 207 -10.65 -1.19 1.08
C SER A 207 -9.70 -2.01 1.95
N VAL A 208 -9.27 -3.18 1.48
CA VAL A 208 -8.38 -4.08 2.23
C VAL A 208 -7.14 -4.44 1.40
N GLY A 209 -7.31 -4.94 0.19
CA GLY A 209 -6.22 -5.50 -0.62
C GLY A 209 -5.53 -4.55 -1.58
N ASN A 210 -6.01 -3.31 -1.72
CA ASN A 210 -5.56 -2.36 -2.74
C ASN A 210 -5.50 -2.92 -4.17
N CYS A 211 -6.36 -3.89 -4.54
CA CYS A 211 -6.27 -4.52 -5.85
C CYS A 211 -6.38 -3.49 -6.97
N ILE A 212 -7.20 -2.45 -6.77
CA ILE A 212 -7.34 -1.32 -7.70
C ILE A 212 -6.02 -0.56 -7.90
N GLY A 213 -5.24 -0.37 -6.84
CA GLY A 213 -3.95 0.34 -6.88
C GLY A 213 -2.95 -0.29 -7.84
N CYS A 214 -3.01 -1.61 -8.02
CA CYS A 214 -2.11 -2.33 -8.92
C CYS A 214 -2.75 -2.72 -10.26
N HIS A 215 -4.06 -2.94 -10.30
CA HIS A 215 -4.76 -3.42 -11.49
C HIS A 215 -5.50 -2.32 -12.27
N THR A 216 -5.23 -1.04 -11.98
CA THR A 216 -5.72 0.09 -12.75
C THR A 216 -4.55 0.97 -13.16
N GLU A 217 -4.50 1.39 -14.42
CA GLU A 217 -3.47 2.29 -14.92
C GLU A 217 -3.46 3.61 -14.14
N MET A 218 -2.26 4.15 -13.86
CA MET A 218 -2.08 5.48 -13.29
C MET A 218 -1.34 6.39 -14.28
N ASN A 219 -1.70 7.67 -14.31
CA ASN A 219 -0.92 8.69 -15.02
C ASN A 219 0.32 9.13 -14.20
N ASN A 220 1.13 10.00 -14.78
CA ASN A 220 2.34 10.54 -14.12
C ASN A 220 2.05 11.38 -12.85
N GLN A 221 0.79 11.70 -12.57
CA GLN A 221 0.34 12.39 -11.37
C GLN A 221 -0.18 11.41 -10.30
N GLY A 222 -0.11 10.10 -10.55
CA GLY A 222 -0.60 9.06 -9.64
C GLY A 222 -2.12 8.90 -9.63
N GLN A 223 -2.83 9.47 -10.61
CA GLN A 223 -4.28 9.34 -10.72
C GLN A 223 -4.65 8.15 -11.59
N PHE A 224 -5.66 7.39 -11.18
CA PHE A 224 -6.21 6.32 -12.00
C PHE A 224 -6.74 6.85 -13.33
N VAL A 225 -6.44 6.13 -14.41
CA VAL A 225 -6.88 6.43 -15.78
C VAL A 225 -7.64 5.24 -16.34
N GLY A 226 -8.77 5.53 -16.99
CA GLY A 226 -9.63 4.51 -17.55
C GLY A 226 -10.56 3.90 -16.51
N GLN A 227 -11.02 2.68 -16.80
CA GLN A 227 -11.91 1.93 -15.92
C GLN A 227 -11.10 1.15 -14.88
N ASP A 228 -11.61 1.11 -13.65
CA ASP A 228 -11.05 0.30 -12.57
C ASP A 228 -10.84 -1.16 -13.00
N PHE A 229 -9.70 -1.73 -12.60
CA PHE A 229 -9.30 -3.12 -12.86
C PHE A 229 -9.06 -3.46 -14.34
N ALA A 230 -9.07 -2.49 -15.26
CA ALA A 230 -8.78 -2.72 -16.67
C ALA A 230 -7.29 -3.03 -16.98
N GLY A 231 -6.43 -3.05 -15.96
CA GLY A 231 -5.00 -3.33 -16.11
C GLY A 231 -4.21 -2.19 -16.73
N GLY A 232 -3.00 -2.50 -17.19
CA GLY A 232 -2.10 -1.54 -17.85
C GLY A 232 -1.25 -0.69 -16.91
N ALA A 233 -1.30 -0.94 -15.60
CA ALA A 233 -0.39 -0.29 -14.66
C ALA A 233 1.04 -0.82 -14.87
N TYR A 234 1.99 0.08 -15.15
CA TYR A 234 3.38 -0.27 -15.34
C TYR A 234 4.18 -0.14 -14.04
N PHE A 235 4.88 -1.21 -13.68
CA PHE A 235 5.78 -1.27 -12.53
C PHE A 235 7.21 -1.26 -13.05
N ALA A 236 7.86 -0.11 -12.93
CA ALA A 236 9.27 0.07 -13.25
C ALA A 236 10.15 -0.85 -12.40
N PRO A 237 11.35 -1.21 -12.88
CA PRO A 237 12.24 -2.06 -12.10
C PRO A 237 12.74 -1.34 -10.85
N ASP A 238 12.84 -2.08 -9.75
CA ASP A 238 13.37 -1.62 -8.47
C ASP A 238 14.31 -2.68 -7.85
N ASN A 239 14.77 -2.42 -6.62
CA ASN A 239 15.68 -3.31 -5.89
C ASN A 239 15.04 -4.68 -5.56
N LEU A 240 13.71 -4.73 -5.37
CA LEU A 240 12.96 -5.95 -5.09
C LEU A 240 12.71 -6.75 -6.37
N THR A 241 12.46 -6.08 -7.50
CA THR A 241 12.22 -6.73 -8.79
C THR A 241 13.50 -7.20 -9.49
N LYS A 242 14.68 -6.82 -9.01
CA LYS A 242 16.00 -7.20 -9.59
C LYS A 242 16.09 -6.92 -11.09
N GLY A 243 15.59 -5.76 -11.51
CA GLY A 243 15.64 -5.31 -12.90
C GLY A 243 14.47 -5.77 -13.78
N TYR A 244 13.57 -6.62 -13.29
CA TYR A 244 12.33 -6.95 -14.00
C TYR A 244 11.33 -5.80 -13.92
N SER A 245 10.54 -5.62 -14.97
CA SER A 245 9.37 -4.73 -14.95
C SER A 245 8.11 -5.48 -15.35
N PHE A 246 6.97 -4.95 -14.93
CA PHE A 246 5.69 -5.65 -15.04
C PHE A 246 4.59 -4.71 -15.52
N VAL A 247 3.57 -5.28 -16.17
CA VAL A 247 2.32 -4.60 -16.51
C VAL A 247 1.16 -5.44 -15.98
N SER A 248 0.24 -4.81 -15.25
CA SER A 248 -0.92 -5.52 -14.73
C SER A 248 -1.87 -5.96 -15.85
N PRO A 249 -2.40 -7.19 -15.81
CA PRO A 249 -3.36 -7.65 -16.80
C PRO A 249 -4.73 -6.97 -16.60
N ASN A 250 -5.55 -6.98 -17.64
CA ASN A 250 -6.95 -6.57 -17.59
C ASN A 250 -7.77 -7.62 -16.83
N LEU A 251 -8.30 -7.26 -15.65
CA LEU A 251 -9.13 -8.12 -14.81
C LEU A 251 -10.64 -7.99 -15.09
N THR A 252 -11.06 -7.17 -16.04
CA THR A 252 -12.49 -7.10 -16.39
C THR A 252 -12.93 -8.39 -17.11
N PRO A 253 -14.23 -8.73 -17.13
CA PRO A 253 -14.73 -9.92 -17.81
C PRO A 253 -14.92 -9.69 -19.33
N ASP A 254 -14.05 -8.88 -19.94
CA ASP A 254 -14.04 -8.71 -21.40
C ASP A 254 -13.59 -10.00 -22.11
N PRO A 255 -14.38 -10.55 -23.05
CA PRO A 255 -14.09 -11.84 -23.66
C PRO A 255 -12.86 -11.85 -24.58
N THR A 256 -12.35 -10.67 -24.97
CA THR A 256 -11.23 -10.57 -25.91
C THR A 256 -9.90 -10.29 -25.23
N THR A 257 -9.92 -9.54 -24.14
CA THR A 257 -8.71 -9.01 -23.49
C THR A 257 -8.67 -9.22 -21.99
N GLY A 258 -9.80 -9.55 -21.36
CA GLY A 258 -9.93 -9.73 -19.92
C GLY A 258 -9.57 -11.13 -19.45
N VAL A 259 -8.80 -11.25 -18.37
CA VAL A 259 -8.44 -12.57 -17.82
C VAL A 259 -9.63 -13.25 -17.14
N MET A 260 -10.56 -12.48 -16.56
CA MET A 260 -11.71 -13.02 -15.83
C MET A 260 -12.74 -13.66 -16.76
N ALA A 261 -12.81 -13.26 -18.03
CA ALA A 261 -13.69 -13.89 -19.01
C ALA A 261 -13.30 -15.35 -19.31
N ASN A 262 -12.04 -15.70 -19.05
CA ASN A 262 -11.47 -17.01 -19.40
C ASN A 262 -11.34 -17.94 -18.19
N TRP A 263 -11.74 -17.52 -16.99
CA TRP A 263 -11.58 -18.30 -15.77
C TRP A 263 -12.93 -18.65 -15.14
N THR A 264 -13.11 -19.94 -14.87
CA THR A 264 -14.08 -20.41 -13.90
C THR A 264 -13.70 -19.95 -12.48
N GLN A 265 -14.64 -20.03 -11.56
CA GLN A 265 -14.39 -19.70 -10.15
C GLN A 265 -13.29 -20.60 -9.56
N GLU A 266 -13.30 -21.89 -9.91
CA GLU A 266 -12.33 -22.88 -9.46
C GLU A 266 -10.93 -22.58 -9.99
N GLU A 267 -10.81 -22.20 -11.27
CA GLU A 267 -9.54 -21.80 -11.87
C GLU A 267 -9.00 -20.52 -11.25
N PHE A 268 -9.86 -19.53 -10.99
CA PHE A 268 -9.47 -18.30 -10.30
C PHE A 268 -8.91 -18.60 -8.90
N ILE A 269 -9.63 -19.39 -8.11
CA ILE A 269 -9.19 -19.79 -6.76
C ILE A 269 -7.87 -20.55 -6.84
N SER A 270 -7.78 -21.55 -7.72
CA SER A 270 -6.59 -22.36 -7.92
C SER A 270 -5.39 -21.49 -8.30
N ARG A 271 -5.58 -20.54 -9.22
CA ARG A 271 -4.52 -19.63 -9.65
C ARG A 271 -4.06 -18.74 -8.52
N LEU A 272 -4.95 -18.16 -7.73
CA LEU A 272 -4.56 -17.30 -6.61
C LEU A 272 -3.85 -18.10 -5.50
N LYS A 273 -4.26 -19.34 -5.24
CA LYS A 273 -3.62 -20.24 -4.27
C LYS A 273 -2.28 -20.81 -4.73
N SER A 274 -1.99 -20.81 -6.04
CA SER A 274 -0.72 -21.34 -6.56
C SER A 274 0.50 -20.46 -6.26
N GLY A 275 0.29 -19.28 -5.67
CA GLY A 275 1.38 -18.34 -5.36
C GLY A 275 2.02 -17.75 -6.61
N ARG A 276 3.28 -17.32 -6.45
CA ARG A 276 4.01 -16.56 -7.45
C ARG A 276 4.52 -17.44 -8.60
N VAL A 277 4.07 -17.15 -9.82
CA VAL A 277 4.59 -17.81 -11.04
C VAL A 277 5.80 -17.07 -11.61
N HIS A 278 5.78 -15.73 -11.62
CA HIS A 278 6.88 -14.92 -12.13
C HIS A 278 7.77 -14.43 -11.00
N GLN A 279 9.06 -14.75 -11.10
CA GLN A 279 10.06 -14.29 -10.13
C GLN A 279 9.95 -12.78 -9.92
N ARG A 280 9.94 -12.38 -8.65
CA ARG A 280 9.91 -10.97 -8.22
C ARG A 280 8.73 -10.13 -8.73
N SER A 281 7.63 -10.75 -9.19
CA SER A 281 6.36 -10.05 -9.45
C SER A 281 5.93 -9.16 -8.27
N PRO A 282 5.53 -7.89 -8.47
CA PRO A 282 5.18 -7.00 -7.37
C PRO A 282 3.86 -7.38 -6.68
N MET A 283 3.03 -8.22 -7.31
CA MET A 283 1.80 -8.71 -6.69
C MET A 283 2.14 -9.59 -5.47
N PRO A 284 1.45 -9.40 -4.32
CA PRO A 284 1.73 -10.12 -3.07
C PRO A 284 1.16 -11.55 -3.08
N TRP A 285 1.59 -12.35 -4.06
CA TRP A 285 1.04 -13.69 -4.35
C TRP A 285 1.00 -14.60 -3.13
N GLU A 286 2.07 -14.66 -2.33
CA GLU A 286 2.12 -15.57 -1.17
C GLU A 286 1.19 -15.14 -0.03
N PHE A 287 0.81 -13.87 0.02
CA PHE A 287 -0.18 -13.36 0.96
C PHE A 287 -1.59 -13.64 0.45
N VAL A 288 -1.83 -13.43 -0.85
CA VAL A 288 -3.12 -13.73 -1.51
C VAL A 288 -3.41 -15.23 -1.48
N ALA A 289 -2.39 -16.09 -1.61
CA ALA A 289 -2.54 -17.54 -1.56
C ALA A 289 -3.07 -18.07 -0.21
N LYS A 290 -2.88 -17.28 0.88
CA LYS A 290 -3.39 -17.59 2.21
C LYS A 290 -4.83 -17.16 2.44
N MET A 291 -5.45 -16.47 1.48
CA MET A 291 -6.85 -16.08 1.60
C MET A 291 -7.73 -17.31 1.69
N ASP A 292 -8.74 -17.20 2.53
CA ASP A 292 -9.77 -18.22 2.66
C ASP A 292 -10.62 -18.30 1.40
N THR A 293 -11.17 -19.48 1.14
CA THR A 293 -11.98 -19.72 -0.06
C THR A 293 -13.20 -18.79 -0.15
N VAL A 294 -13.86 -18.45 0.97
CA VAL A 294 -15.00 -17.51 0.98
C VAL A 294 -14.61 -16.14 0.43
N ASP A 295 -13.43 -15.64 0.79
CA ASP A 295 -12.94 -14.32 0.37
C ASP A 295 -12.54 -14.34 -1.11
N LEU A 296 -11.93 -15.45 -1.57
CA LEU A 296 -11.60 -15.65 -2.98
C LEU A 296 -12.85 -15.78 -3.85
N VAL A 297 -13.89 -16.48 -3.38
CA VAL A 297 -15.19 -16.55 -4.07
C VAL A 297 -15.83 -15.16 -4.15
N ALA A 298 -15.80 -14.39 -3.06
CA ALA A 298 -16.34 -13.03 -3.06
C ALA A 298 -15.60 -12.13 -4.07
N LEU A 299 -14.26 -12.19 -4.11
CA LEU A 299 -13.45 -11.49 -5.09
C LEU A 299 -13.80 -11.90 -6.53
N TYR A 300 -13.95 -13.21 -6.79
CA TYR A 300 -14.37 -13.71 -8.10
C TYR A 300 -15.72 -13.10 -8.52
N GLN A 301 -16.74 -13.17 -7.66
CA GLN A 301 -18.05 -12.62 -7.96
C GLN A 301 -18.01 -11.12 -8.24
N PHE A 302 -17.19 -10.37 -7.50
CA PHE A 302 -17.01 -8.95 -7.75
C PHE A 302 -16.35 -8.67 -9.10
N LEU A 303 -15.22 -9.31 -9.38
CA LEU A 303 -14.44 -9.09 -10.61
C LEU A 303 -15.19 -9.55 -11.86
N SER A 304 -15.87 -10.69 -11.80
CA SER A 304 -16.72 -11.19 -12.89
C SER A 304 -17.96 -10.33 -13.14
N GLY A 305 -18.36 -9.49 -12.18
CA GLY A 305 -19.45 -8.53 -12.31
C GLY A 305 -19.02 -7.14 -12.80
N LEU A 306 -17.72 -6.91 -13.04
CA LEU A 306 -17.24 -5.62 -13.55
C LEU A 306 -17.76 -5.34 -14.96
N LYS A 307 -17.84 -4.05 -15.31
CA LYS A 307 -18.10 -3.64 -16.69
C LYS A 307 -16.94 -4.13 -17.59
N PRO A 308 -17.21 -4.91 -18.65
CA PRO A 308 -16.19 -5.32 -19.61
C PRO A 308 -15.50 -4.11 -20.26
N VAL A 309 -14.17 -4.18 -20.36
CA VAL A 309 -13.37 -3.16 -21.06
C VAL A 309 -12.38 -3.84 -22.00
N VAL A 310 -12.43 -3.45 -23.27
CA VAL A 310 -11.44 -3.87 -24.26
C VAL A 310 -10.14 -3.10 -24.00
N ARG A 311 -9.17 -3.80 -23.41
CA ARG A 311 -7.81 -3.27 -23.19
C ARG A 311 -6.80 -4.41 -23.29
N LYS A 312 -6.13 -4.48 -24.42
CA LYS A 312 -5.12 -5.51 -24.68
C LYS A 312 -3.82 -5.17 -23.94
N VAL A 313 -3.35 -6.09 -23.11
CA VAL A 313 -2.02 -6.05 -22.50
C VAL A 313 -1.20 -7.14 -23.18
N GLU A 314 -0.40 -6.78 -24.18
CA GLU A 314 0.36 -7.73 -25.02
C GLU A 314 1.36 -8.57 -24.20
N LYS A 315 1.96 -7.95 -23.17
CA LYS A 315 2.97 -8.58 -22.33
C LYS A 315 2.91 -8.02 -20.91
N THR A 316 2.96 -8.91 -19.92
CA THR A 316 2.88 -8.56 -18.49
C THR A 316 4.23 -8.61 -17.77
N VAL A 317 5.27 -9.20 -18.39
CA VAL A 317 6.60 -9.38 -17.77
C VAL A 317 7.70 -9.02 -18.75
N PHE A 318 8.63 -8.19 -18.31
CA PHE A 318 9.78 -7.74 -19.10
C PHE A 318 11.07 -8.10 -18.36
N LYS A 319 12.03 -8.67 -19.09
CA LYS A 319 13.33 -9.07 -18.52
C LYS A 319 14.21 -7.84 -18.24
N PRO A 320 15.23 -7.94 -17.37
CA PRO A 320 16.20 -6.87 -17.19
C PRO A 320 16.77 -6.34 -18.51
N GLY A 321 16.67 -5.03 -18.72
CA GLY A 321 17.12 -4.34 -19.94
C GLY A 321 16.11 -4.34 -21.10
N GLU A 322 15.01 -5.09 -21.00
CA GLU A 322 13.94 -5.05 -21.99
C GLU A 322 13.14 -3.75 -21.85
N LYS A 323 12.89 -3.07 -22.97
CA LYS A 323 12.13 -1.81 -22.98
C LYS A 323 10.63 -2.10 -22.98
N TYR A 324 9.92 -1.46 -22.06
CA TYR A 324 8.47 -1.35 -22.15
C TYR A 324 8.08 -0.33 -23.23
N THR A 325 7.24 -0.74 -24.17
CA THR A 325 6.57 0.13 -25.15
C THR A 325 5.08 0.03 -24.92
N LYS A 326 4.46 1.17 -24.62
CA LYS A 326 3.02 1.30 -24.40
C LYS A 326 2.25 1.28 -25.71
#